data_AF-H1A8V6-F1
#
_entry.id   AF-H1A8V6-F1
#
_cell.length_a   1.000
_cell.length_b   1.000
_cell.length_c   1.000
_cell.angle_alpha   90.00
_cell.angle_beta   90.00
_cell.angle_gamma   90.00
#
_symmetry.space_group_name_H-M   'P 1'
#
loop_
_entity.id
_entity.type
_entity.pdbx_description
1 polymer ?
#
loop_
_entity_poly.entity_id
_entity_poly.type
_entity_poly.pdbx_seq_one_letter_code
_entity_poly.pdbx_strand_id
1 'polypeptide(L)'
;MKKIKLKLFLFLTSFLFIISCEKEKVSMNKALPLVIAHRGASGYLPEHTLEAKAYAYALGAHYLEQDIVLTKDNIPIIMHDPEIDTTTNVAEIFPERARKDGRYYSVDFTLREIKSLKLSERFDPKTGNPIYPNRFPLNEYNSKIPTLEEEIQFIQGLNKSTGKNVGIYPEIKKPFWHKQQGKDISKIVIEILHKYGYKSKEDKIYLQIFDFDELKRIREELDYKGKLVMLIGENDWDEAPTDYEYIKSEEGIAEVAKYSDGIGPWIPQVIIDGKVTGLISLAHKHKMEVHPYTMRIDALPSYVKNANELLNLLFNKAKVDGVFTDFPDVVLGFIRK
;
A
#
# COMPACT_ATOMS: atom_id res chain seq x y z
N MET A 1 68.32 -32.69 66.08
CA MET A 1 67.79 -32.53 64.71
C MET A 1 66.27 -32.76 64.78
N LYS A 2 65.43 -31.72 64.90
CA LYS A 2 64.72 -31.04 63.78
C LYS A 2 64.16 -32.07 62.79
N LYS A 3 62.85 -32.29 62.60
CA LYS A 3 61.77 -31.30 62.35
C LYS A 3 60.35 -31.90 62.51
N ILE A 4 59.47 -31.11 63.12
CA ILE A 4 57.99 -31.10 63.00
C ILE A 4 57.58 -30.88 61.53
N LYS A 5 56.43 -31.44 61.10
CA LYS A 5 55.47 -30.91 60.09
C LYS A 5 54.43 -32.02 59.79
N LEU A 6 53.16 -31.80 59.49
CA LEU A 6 52.22 -30.69 59.60
C LEU A 6 50.86 -31.29 59.21
N LYS A 7 49.79 -31.02 59.96
CA LYS A 7 48.41 -31.38 59.59
C LYS A 7 48.04 -30.71 58.25
N LEU A 8 47.34 -31.41 57.37
CA LEU A 8 46.54 -30.77 56.32
C LEU A 8 45.18 -31.45 56.22
N PHE A 9 44.22 -30.83 56.90
CA PHE A 9 42.79 -31.11 56.77
C PHE A 9 42.34 -30.39 55.48
N LEU A 10 42.00 -31.13 54.43
CA LEU A 10 41.46 -30.54 53.21
C LEU A 10 39.98 -30.21 53.46
N PHE A 11 39.70 -28.94 53.77
CA PHE A 11 38.35 -28.39 53.76
C PHE A 11 37.98 -28.15 52.28
N LEU A 12 37.17 -29.03 51.71
CA LEU A 12 36.63 -28.84 50.37
C LEU A 12 35.46 -27.84 50.45
N THR A 13 35.77 -26.54 50.41
CA THR A 13 34.74 -25.50 50.27
C THR A 13 34.18 -25.54 48.86
N SER A 14 32.99 -26.13 48.68
CA SER A 14 32.24 -26.02 47.43
C SER A 14 31.74 -24.58 47.29
N PHE A 15 32.44 -23.77 46.50
CA PHE A 15 31.94 -22.48 46.05
C PHE A 15 30.89 -22.76 44.96
N LEU A 16 29.62 -22.84 45.36
CA LEU A 16 28.51 -22.77 44.41
C LEU A 16 28.50 -21.35 43.83
N PHE A 17 29.07 -21.19 42.63
CA PHE A 17 28.78 -20.03 41.79
C PHE A 17 27.32 -20.16 41.34
N ILE A 18 26.42 -19.48 42.04
CA ILE A 18 25.07 -19.21 41.54
C ILE A 18 25.26 -18.20 40.40
N ILE A 19 25.37 -18.71 39.18
CA ILE A 19 25.21 -17.91 37.97
C ILE A 19 23.76 -17.45 37.99
N SER A 20 23.53 -16.21 38.44
CA SER A 20 22.26 -15.53 38.25
C SER A 20 22.09 -15.34 36.75
N CYS A 21 21.35 -16.25 36.13
CA CYS A 21 20.87 -16.08 34.77
C CYS A 21 19.80 -14.99 34.83
N GLU A 22 20.22 -13.72 34.77
CA GLU A 22 19.32 -12.65 34.37
C GLU A 22 18.82 -13.01 32.97
N LYS A 23 17.58 -13.51 32.91
CA LYS A 23 16.82 -13.53 31.67
C LYS A 23 16.65 -12.07 31.28
N GLU A 24 17.56 -11.57 30.46
CA GLU A 24 17.26 -10.45 29.59
C GLU A 24 15.93 -10.79 28.92
N LYS A 25 14.90 -10.01 29.23
CA LYS A 25 13.67 -10.02 28.45
C LYS A 25 14.10 -9.62 27.04
N VAL A 26 14.31 -10.61 26.19
CA VAL A 26 14.38 -10.42 24.74
C VAL A 26 13.11 -9.67 24.40
N SER A 27 13.28 -8.38 24.12
CA SER A 27 12.24 -7.52 23.55
C SER A 27 11.58 -8.34 22.45
N MET A 28 10.27 -8.57 22.57
CA MET A 28 9.49 -9.16 21.48
C MET A 28 9.90 -8.46 20.20
N ASN A 29 10.42 -9.21 19.21
CA ASN A 29 10.76 -8.67 17.90
C ASN A 29 9.53 -7.93 17.37
N LYS A 30 9.54 -6.60 17.44
CA LYS A 30 8.51 -5.80 16.78
C LYS A 30 8.61 -6.17 15.30
N ALA A 31 7.49 -6.61 14.72
CA ALA A 31 7.46 -6.93 13.29
C ALA A 31 8.02 -5.75 12.51
N LEU A 32 8.91 -6.02 11.55
CA LEU A 32 9.48 -4.97 10.71
C LEU A 32 8.34 -4.26 9.95
N PRO A 33 8.40 -2.93 9.78
CA PRO A 33 7.38 -2.21 9.03
C PRO A 33 7.24 -2.74 7.60
N LEU A 34 6.01 -2.73 7.09
CA LEU A 34 5.72 -3.16 5.73
C LEU A 34 6.22 -2.15 4.69
N VAL A 35 6.61 -2.68 3.53
CA VAL A 35 6.99 -1.89 2.36
C VAL A 35 6.01 -2.27 1.27
N ILE A 36 5.14 -1.33 0.93
CA ILE A 36 4.05 -1.52 0.00
C ILE A 36 4.43 -0.76 -1.27
N ALA A 37 4.61 -1.48 -2.37
CA ALA A 37 5.02 -0.88 -3.63
C ALA A 37 3.80 -0.20 -4.27
N HIS A 38 3.75 1.13 -4.11
CA HIS A 38 2.65 1.96 -4.57
C HIS A 38 2.64 1.97 -6.10
N ARG A 39 1.61 1.34 -6.66
CA ARG A 39 1.45 1.04 -8.09
C ARG A 39 2.61 0.24 -8.69
N GLY A 40 3.32 -0.54 -7.87
CA GLY A 40 4.56 -1.23 -8.23
C GLY A 40 5.80 -0.36 -7.99
N ALA A 41 6.86 -0.57 -8.78
CA ALA A 41 8.07 0.24 -8.72
C ALA A 41 7.90 1.53 -9.56
N SER A 42 6.85 2.29 -9.27
CA SER A 42 6.33 3.39 -10.10
C SER A 42 7.25 4.61 -10.18
N GLY A 43 8.28 4.68 -9.33
CA GLY A 43 9.37 5.64 -9.45
C GLY A 43 10.34 5.34 -10.60
N TYR A 44 10.26 4.13 -11.19
CA TYR A 44 11.21 3.65 -12.20
C TYR A 44 10.56 3.20 -13.50
N LEU A 45 9.32 2.69 -13.43
CA LEU A 45 8.57 2.13 -14.55
C LEU A 45 7.14 2.67 -14.51
N PRO A 46 6.43 2.74 -15.65
CA PRO A 46 5.06 3.26 -15.67
C PRO A 46 4.16 2.52 -14.67
N GLU A 47 3.37 3.30 -13.93
CA GLU A 47 2.52 2.79 -12.86
C GLU A 47 1.60 1.65 -13.31
N HIS A 48 1.40 0.67 -12.43
CA HIS A 48 0.51 -0.49 -12.63
C HIS A 48 0.81 -1.42 -13.81
N THR A 49 1.93 -1.24 -14.50
CA THR A 49 2.41 -2.23 -15.48
C THR A 49 2.88 -3.51 -14.77
N LEU A 50 2.73 -4.67 -15.42
CA LEU A 50 3.28 -5.93 -14.87
C LEU A 50 4.81 -5.85 -14.72
N GLU A 51 5.48 -5.06 -15.56
CA GLU A 51 6.90 -4.76 -15.46
C GLU A 51 7.24 -4.01 -14.16
N ALA A 52 6.47 -2.96 -13.81
CA ALA A 52 6.64 -2.25 -12.54
C ALA A 52 6.38 -3.17 -11.33
N LYS A 53 5.39 -4.09 -11.44
CA LYS A 53 5.11 -5.10 -10.41
C LYS A 53 6.25 -6.11 -10.28
N ALA A 54 6.77 -6.61 -11.40
CA ALA A 54 7.92 -7.53 -11.45
C ALA A 54 9.15 -6.91 -10.77
N TYR A 55 9.42 -5.64 -11.08
CA TYR A 55 10.57 -4.96 -10.51
C TYR A 55 10.42 -4.74 -9.01
N ALA A 56 9.27 -4.25 -8.54
CA ALA A 56 8.99 -4.12 -7.10
C ALA A 56 9.10 -5.46 -6.35
N TYR A 57 8.61 -6.54 -6.96
CA TYR A 57 8.74 -7.91 -6.44
C TYR A 57 10.21 -8.34 -6.30
N ALA A 58 11.03 -8.04 -7.32
CA ALA A 58 12.45 -8.33 -7.34
C ALA A 58 13.22 -7.54 -6.26
N LEU A 59 12.90 -6.24 -6.11
CA LEU A 59 13.45 -5.38 -5.05
C LEU A 59 13.12 -5.89 -3.64
N GLY A 60 11.99 -6.61 -3.50
CA GLY A 60 11.61 -7.30 -2.27
C GLY A 60 10.53 -6.56 -1.48
N ALA A 61 9.63 -5.85 -2.17
CA ALA A 61 8.44 -5.30 -1.56
C ALA A 61 7.63 -6.41 -0.85
N HIS A 62 7.01 -6.07 0.28
CA HIS A 62 6.19 -7.01 1.05
C HIS A 62 4.80 -7.19 0.42
N TYR A 63 4.27 -6.11 -0.16
CA TYR A 63 2.99 -6.06 -0.86
C TYR A 63 3.12 -5.26 -2.15
N LEU A 64 2.34 -5.65 -3.16
CA LEU A 64 2.18 -4.91 -4.41
C LEU A 64 0.76 -4.36 -4.46
N GLU A 65 0.62 -3.06 -4.66
CA GLU A 65 -0.69 -2.39 -4.72
C GLU A 65 -1.37 -2.55 -6.09
N GLN A 66 -2.71 -2.62 -6.07
CA GLN A 66 -3.56 -2.54 -7.26
C GLN A 66 -4.57 -1.41 -7.05
N ASP A 67 -4.72 -0.51 -8.02
CA ASP A 67 -5.89 0.37 -8.08
C ASP A 67 -6.89 -0.21 -9.07
N ILE A 68 -8.16 -0.33 -8.69
CA ILE A 68 -9.13 -1.07 -9.49
C ILE A 68 -10.28 -0.18 -9.94
N VAL A 69 -10.52 -0.16 -11.24
CA VAL A 69 -11.72 0.43 -11.89
C VAL A 69 -12.36 -0.60 -12.82
N LEU A 70 -13.60 -0.35 -13.26
CA LEU A 70 -14.33 -1.26 -14.16
C LEU A 70 -14.37 -0.77 -15.60
N THR A 71 -14.23 -1.71 -16.52
CA THR A 71 -14.58 -1.51 -17.94
C THR A 71 -16.09 -1.49 -18.16
N LYS A 72 -16.52 -1.13 -19.38
CA LYS A 72 -17.91 -1.19 -19.84
C LYS A 72 -18.55 -2.56 -19.63
N ASP A 73 -17.81 -3.62 -19.91
CA ASP A 73 -18.20 -5.02 -19.78
C ASP A 73 -17.92 -5.63 -18.39
N ASN A 74 -17.80 -4.78 -17.36
CA ASN A 74 -17.67 -5.16 -15.94
C ASN A 74 -16.40 -5.98 -15.62
N ILE A 75 -15.34 -5.80 -16.39
CA ILE A 75 -14.04 -6.42 -16.10
C ILE A 75 -13.21 -5.46 -15.25
N PRO A 76 -12.72 -5.88 -14.08
CA PRO A 76 -11.81 -5.07 -13.28
C PRO A 76 -10.43 -4.98 -13.92
N ILE A 77 -9.98 -3.76 -14.14
CA ILE A 77 -8.65 -3.43 -14.67
C ILE A 77 -7.84 -2.66 -13.65
N ILE A 78 -6.52 -2.77 -13.74
CA ILE A 78 -5.61 -2.10 -12.83
C ILE A 78 -5.26 -0.72 -13.37
N MET A 79 -5.83 0.32 -12.77
CA MET A 79 -5.65 1.71 -13.15
C MET A 79 -6.05 2.63 -12.01
N HIS A 80 -5.27 3.69 -11.79
CA HIS A 80 -5.47 4.60 -10.65
C HIS A 80 -6.76 5.41 -10.74
N ASP A 81 -7.12 5.87 -11.93
CA ASP A 81 -8.26 6.78 -12.12
C ASP A 81 -9.33 6.11 -13.01
N PRO A 82 -10.63 6.43 -12.82
CA PRO A 82 -11.65 6.08 -13.80
C PRO A 82 -11.37 6.71 -15.16
N GLU A 83 -10.80 7.92 -15.19
CA GLU A 83 -10.29 8.58 -16.38
C GLU A 83 -8.98 7.93 -16.86
N ILE A 84 -8.90 7.63 -18.15
CA ILE A 84 -7.83 6.81 -18.73
C ILE A 84 -6.90 7.62 -19.65
N ASP A 85 -7.08 8.93 -19.73
CA ASP A 85 -6.39 9.84 -20.65
C ASP A 85 -5.14 10.50 -20.08
N THR A 86 -4.77 10.19 -18.83
CA THR A 86 -3.55 10.69 -18.17
C THR A 86 -2.40 9.69 -18.21
N THR A 87 -2.67 8.45 -18.60
CA THR A 87 -1.70 7.34 -18.62
C THR A 87 -1.83 6.48 -19.87
N THR A 88 -2.70 6.83 -20.82
CA THR A 88 -2.87 6.07 -22.05
C THR A 88 -2.99 6.96 -23.27
N ASN A 89 -2.83 6.36 -24.45
CA ASN A 89 -3.06 7.04 -25.73
C ASN A 89 -4.53 6.98 -26.20
N VAL A 90 -5.51 6.89 -25.30
CA VAL A 90 -6.94 6.77 -25.65
C VAL A 90 -7.43 7.87 -26.59
N ALA A 91 -6.98 9.11 -26.41
CA ALA A 91 -7.39 10.26 -27.24
C ALA A 91 -6.91 10.15 -28.69
N GLU A 92 -5.80 9.43 -28.92
CA GLU A 92 -5.29 9.14 -30.27
C GLU A 92 -6.12 8.03 -30.94
N ILE A 93 -6.41 6.95 -30.20
CA ILE A 93 -7.07 5.76 -30.74
C ILE A 93 -8.59 5.94 -30.88
N PHE A 94 -9.20 6.72 -29.99
CA PHE A 94 -10.64 6.90 -29.90
C PHE A 94 -11.06 8.37 -29.73
N PRO A 95 -10.65 9.31 -30.61
CA PRO A 95 -10.82 10.75 -30.41
C PRO A 95 -12.27 11.21 -30.18
N GLU A 96 -13.24 10.50 -30.76
CA GLU A 96 -14.67 10.86 -30.69
C GLU A 96 -15.40 10.27 -29.46
N ARG A 97 -14.66 9.67 -28.52
CA ARG A 97 -15.22 8.92 -27.38
C ARG A 97 -15.11 9.65 -26.05
N ALA A 98 -14.62 10.89 -26.03
CA ALA A 98 -14.62 11.72 -24.84
C ALA A 98 -16.06 12.02 -24.38
N ARG A 99 -16.26 12.13 -23.06
CA ARG A 99 -17.51 12.69 -22.50
C ARG A 99 -17.53 14.21 -22.67
N LYS A 100 -18.63 14.84 -22.23
CA LYS A 100 -18.86 16.29 -22.37
C LYS A 100 -17.82 17.17 -21.68
N ASP A 101 -17.15 16.63 -20.67
CA ASP A 101 -16.03 17.26 -19.95
C ASP A 101 -14.68 17.15 -20.69
N GLY A 102 -14.66 16.48 -21.84
CA GLY A 102 -13.46 16.25 -22.65
C GLY A 102 -12.58 15.09 -22.14
N ARG A 103 -13.05 14.29 -21.17
CA ARG A 103 -12.30 13.19 -20.57
C ARG A 103 -12.78 11.83 -21.06
N TYR A 104 -11.94 10.81 -20.91
CA TYR A 104 -12.19 9.44 -21.35
C TYR A 104 -12.30 8.50 -20.16
N TYR A 105 -13.42 7.80 -20.01
CA TYR A 105 -13.70 6.98 -18.83
C TYR A 105 -13.66 5.48 -19.13
N SER A 106 -12.96 4.71 -18.31
CA SER A 106 -12.84 3.24 -18.42
C SER A 106 -14.16 2.51 -18.61
N VAL A 107 -15.22 2.95 -17.91
CA VAL A 107 -16.58 2.38 -18.00
C VAL A 107 -17.24 2.54 -19.37
N ASP A 108 -16.70 3.36 -20.27
CA ASP A 108 -17.21 3.54 -21.63
C ASP A 108 -16.54 2.59 -22.64
N PHE A 109 -15.45 1.91 -22.25
CA PHE A 109 -14.67 1.03 -23.12
C PHE A 109 -14.76 -0.42 -22.65
N THR A 110 -14.94 -1.35 -23.59
CA THR A 110 -14.83 -2.79 -23.34
C THR A 110 -13.39 -3.17 -23.00
N LEU A 111 -13.19 -4.32 -22.36
CA LEU A 111 -11.83 -4.83 -22.12
C LEU A 111 -11.03 -4.94 -23.42
N ARG A 112 -11.67 -5.35 -24.52
CA ARG A 112 -11.02 -5.45 -25.83
C ARG A 112 -10.48 -4.09 -26.31
N GLU A 113 -11.28 -3.04 -26.19
CA GLU A 113 -10.84 -1.67 -26.52
C GLU A 113 -9.71 -1.23 -25.58
N ILE A 114 -9.84 -1.44 -24.26
CA ILE A 114 -8.80 -1.13 -23.28
C ILE A 114 -7.47 -1.82 -23.60
N LYS A 115 -7.50 -3.10 -23.99
CA LYS A 115 -6.30 -3.86 -24.37
C LYS A 115 -5.64 -3.39 -25.67
N SER A 116 -6.38 -2.65 -26.51
CA SER A 116 -5.81 -2.02 -27.71
C SER A 116 -4.93 -0.81 -27.38
N LEU A 117 -5.16 -0.16 -26.23
CA LEU A 117 -4.42 1.02 -25.79
C LEU A 117 -2.96 0.67 -25.41
N LYS A 118 -2.16 1.74 -25.32
CA LYS A 118 -0.81 1.74 -24.78
C LYS A 118 -0.83 2.46 -23.44
N LEU A 119 -0.29 1.80 -22.41
CA LEU A 119 -0.06 2.39 -21.10
C LEU A 119 1.31 3.07 -21.11
N SER A 120 1.37 4.31 -20.60
CA SER A 120 2.57 5.15 -20.52
C SER A 120 2.80 5.65 -19.09
N GLU A 121 3.94 6.29 -18.85
CA GLU A 121 4.11 7.15 -17.67
C GLU A 121 3.03 8.25 -17.67
N ARG A 122 2.70 8.75 -16.48
CA ARG A 122 1.64 9.73 -16.29
C ARG A 122 2.03 11.08 -16.90
N PHE A 123 1.10 11.67 -17.63
CA PHE A 123 1.26 12.97 -18.28
C PHE A 123 0.04 13.86 -18.05
N ASP A 124 0.22 15.16 -18.24
CA ASP A 124 -0.88 16.13 -18.32
C ASP A 124 -1.49 16.07 -19.73
N PRO A 125 -2.76 15.66 -19.88
CA PRO A 125 -3.39 15.51 -21.19
C PRO A 125 -3.54 16.84 -21.96
N LYS A 126 -3.47 17.99 -21.28
CA LYS A 126 -3.55 19.30 -21.95
C LYS A 126 -2.23 19.71 -22.58
N THR A 127 -1.12 19.38 -21.94
CA THR A 127 0.22 19.82 -22.38
C THR A 127 1.03 18.70 -23.03
N GLY A 128 0.68 17.43 -22.78
CA GLY A 128 1.45 16.25 -23.17
C GLY A 128 2.72 16.04 -22.35
N ASN A 129 2.97 16.87 -21.33
CA ASN A 129 4.19 16.81 -20.54
C ASN A 129 4.11 15.74 -19.45
N PRO A 130 5.21 15.04 -19.15
CA PRO A 130 5.24 14.09 -18.04
C PRO A 130 5.04 14.82 -16.71
N ILE A 131 4.26 14.23 -15.80
CA ILE A 131 4.08 14.75 -14.45
C ILE A 131 5.38 14.61 -13.65
N TYR A 132 6.11 13.52 -13.87
CA TYR A 132 7.41 13.26 -13.25
C TYR A 132 8.49 13.14 -14.34
N PRO A 133 9.15 14.26 -14.72
CA PRO A 133 10.02 14.30 -15.89
C PRO A 133 11.28 13.42 -15.81
N ASN A 134 11.67 13.00 -14.60
CA ASN A 134 12.84 12.16 -14.38
C ASN A 134 12.50 10.67 -14.16
N ARG A 135 11.23 10.28 -14.31
CA ARG A 135 10.79 8.87 -14.29
C ARG A 135 10.90 8.27 -15.69
N PHE A 136 10.22 7.14 -15.91
CA PHE A 136 10.31 6.42 -17.18
C PHE A 136 9.88 7.33 -18.35
N PRO A 137 10.65 7.40 -19.44
CA PRO A 137 10.32 8.28 -20.57
C PRO A 137 8.96 7.97 -21.19
N LEU A 138 8.22 9.03 -21.55
CA LEU A 138 6.97 8.89 -22.31
C LEU A 138 7.26 8.28 -23.69
N ASN A 139 6.40 7.36 -24.13
CA ASN A 139 6.36 6.79 -25.49
C ASN A 139 7.55 5.90 -25.92
N GLU A 140 8.48 5.58 -25.02
CA GLU A 140 9.62 4.70 -25.37
C GLU A 140 9.27 3.20 -25.34
N TYR A 141 8.21 2.82 -24.63
CA TYR A 141 7.78 1.43 -24.51
C TYR A 141 6.25 1.31 -24.48
N ASN A 142 5.73 0.20 -25.01
CA ASN A 142 4.29 -0.05 -25.13
C ASN A 142 3.84 -1.08 -24.08
N SER A 143 3.56 -0.63 -22.86
CA SER A 143 2.96 -1.49 -21.84
C SER A 143 1.46 -1.67 -22.05
N LYS A 144 0.91 -2.72 -21.43
CA LYS A 144 -0.51 -3.05 -21.45
C LYS A 144 -1.14 -2.89 -20.07
N ILE A 145 -2.40 -2.50 -20.06
CA ILE A 145 -3.22 -2.38 -18.84
C ILE A 145 -3.62 -3.80 -18.40
N PRO A 146 -3.21 -4.28 -17.21
CA PRO A 146 -3.59 -5.59 -16.75
C PRO A 146 -5.03 -5.61 -16.21
N THR A 147 -5.68 -6.78 -16.25
CA THR A 147 -6.87 -7.04 -15.43
C THR A 147 -6.46 -7.40 -14.01
N LEU A 148 -7.39 -7.29 -13.06
CA LEU A 148 -7.16 -7.77 -11.69
C LEU A 148 -6.76 -9.26 -11.66
N GLU A 149 -7.44 -10.09 -12.47
CA GLU A 149 -7.14 -11.52 -12.54
C GLU A 149 -5.74 -11.80 -13.10
N GLU A 150 -5.34 -11.10 -14.17
CA GLU A 150 -4.01 -11.25 -14.77
C GLU A 150 -2.91 -10.87 -13.76
N GLU A 151 -3.09 -9.78 -13.01
CA GLU A 151 -2.09 -9.39 -12.01
C GLU A 151 -2.05 -10.35 -10.82
N ILE A 152 -3.18 -10.83 -10.32
CA ILE A 152 -3.20 -11.86 -9.27
C ILE A 152 -2.48 -13.13 -9.74
N GLN A 153 -2.79 -13.61 -10.94
CA GLN A 153 -2.12 -14.78 -11.52
C GLN A 153 -0.62 -14.56 -11.69
N PHE A 154 -0.21 -13.36 -12.12
CA PHE A 154 1.18 -12.97 -12.24
C PHE A 154 1.91 -13.05 -10.88
N ILE A 155 1.35 -12.45 -9.83
CA ILE A 155 1.94 -12.42 -8.49
C ILE A 155 1.98 -13.83 -7.87
N GLN A 156 0.89 -14.60 -7.96
CA GLN A 156 0.86 -15.99 -7.48
C GLN A 156 1.86 -16.88 -8.25
N GLY A 157 2.02 -16.64 -9.56
CA GLY A 157 3.02 -17.29 -10.40
C GLY A 157 4.45 -16.99 -9.95
N LEU A 158 4.76 -15.72 -9.64
CA LEU A 158 6.06 -15.31 -9.10
C LEU A 158 6.31 -15.91 -7.70
N ASN A 159 5.31 -15.94 -6.83
CA ASN A 159 5.41 -16.60 -5.52
C ASN A 159 5.76 -18.07 -5.67
N LYS A 160 5.09 -18.77 -6.60
CA LYS A 160 5.39 -20.17 -6.90
C LYS A 160 6.80 -20.37 -7.45
N SER A 161 7.24 -19.55 -8.41
CA SER A 161 8.52 -19.75 -9.12
C SER A 161 9.74 -19.33 -8.30
N THR A 162 9.59 -18.36 -7.40
CA THR A 162 10.70 -17.83 -6.58
C THR A 162 10.71 -18.37 -5.15
N GLY A 163 9.63 -19.02 -4.71
CA GLY A 163 9.46 -19.49 -3.33
C GLY A 163 9.19 -18.38 -2.31
N LYS A 164 8.99 -17.14 -2.75
CA LYS A 164 8.55 -16.04 -1.88
C LYS A 164 7.03 -16.05 -1.70
N ASN A 165 6.52 -15.20 -0.82
CA ASN A 165 5.09 -15.02 -0.55
C ASN A 165 4.75 -13.53 -0.41
N VAL A 166 4.85 -12.79 -1.51
CA VAL A 166 4.50 -11.37 -1.60
C VAL A 166 2.98 -11.23 -1.69
N GLY A 167 2.42 -10.29 -0.92
CA GLY A 167 0.98 -10.04 -0.86
C GLY A 167 0.47 -9.06 -1.90
N ILE A 168 -0.85 -8.95 -1.98
CA ILE A 168 -1.56 -7.95 -2.80
C ILE A 168 -2.22 -6.89 -1.92
N TYR A 169 -2.34 -5.67 -2.42
CA TYR A 169 -2.95 -4.55 -1.69
C TYR A 169 -3.95 -3.82 -2.61
N PRO A 170 -5.10 -4.45 -2.93
CA PRO A 170 -6.09 -3.86 -3.82
C PRO A 170 -6.82 -2.67 -3.21
N GLU A 171 -7.04 -1.64 -4.02
CA GLU A 171 -7.90 -0.49 -3.78
C GLU A 171 -9.12 -0.53 -4.69
N ILE A 172 -10.31 -0.36 -4.12
CA ILE A 172 -11.53 -0.12 -4.90
C ILE A 172 -11.65 1.38 -5.16
N LYS A 173 -11.43 1.81 -6.41
CA LYS A 173 -11.49 3.24 -6.77
C LYS A 173 -12.94 3.71 -6.94
N LYS A 174 -13.27 4.83 -6.29
CA LYS A 174 -14.53 5.59 -6.46
C LYS A 174 -15.78 4.69 -6.56
N PRO A 175 -16.08 3.85 -5.56
CA PRO A 175 -17.23 2.94 -5.60
C PRO A 175 -18.57 3.67 -5.72
N PHE A 176 -18.74 4.82 -5.05
CA PHE A 176 -19.91 5.68 -5.19
C PHE A 176 -20.14 6.11 -6.64
N TRP A 177 -19.09 6.60 -7.31
CA TRP A 177 -19.16 6.97 -8.72
C TRP A 177 -19.50 5.76 -9.61
N HIS A 178 -18.89 4.59 -9.37
CA HIS A 178 -19.21 3.36 -10.12
C HIS A 178 -20.69 2.95 -9.97
N LYS A 179 -21.27 3.09 -8.76
CA LYS A 179 -22.71 2.86 -8.55
C LYS A 179 -23.58 3.82 -9.36
N GLN A 180 -23.19 5.09 -9.48
CA GLN A 180 -23.86 6.04 -10.37
C GLN A 180 -23.76 5.64 -11.86
N GLN A 181 -22.71 4.92 -12.25
CA GLN A 181 -22.58 4.31 -13.58
C GLN A 181 -23.32 2.95 -13.71
N GLY A 182 -24.08 2.53 -12.69
CA GLY A 182 -24.83 1.27 -12.68
C GLY A 182 -23.96 0.03 -12.42
N LYS A 183 -22.80 0.19 -11.78
CA LYS A 183 -21.83 -0.89 -11.55
C LYS A 183 -21.51 -1.06 -10.05
N ASP A 184 -21.48 -2.31 -9.59
CA ASP A 184 -21.10 -2.66 -8.21
C ASP A 184 -19.68 -3.20 -8.17
N ILE A 185 -18.69 -2.29 -8.19
CA ILE A 185 -17.27 -2.64 -8.23
C ILE A 185 -16.83 -3.47 -7.02
N SER A 186 -17.27 -3.12 -5.82
CA SER A 186 -16.86 -3.81 -4.60
C SER A 186 -17.27 -5.28 -4.62
N LYS A 187 -18.50 -5.58 -5.03
CA LYS A 187 -18.98 -6.95 -5.17
C LYS A 187 -18.15 -7.74 -6.18
N ILE A 188 -17.93 -7.18 -7.38
CA ILE A 188 -17.15 -7.83 -8.45
C ILE A 188 -15.72 -8.12 -7.98
N VAL A 189 -15.07 -7.15 -7.34
CA VAL A 189 -13.70 -7.30 -6.84
C VAL A 189 -13.64 -8.39 -5.77
N ILE A 190 -14.53 -8.38 -4.79
CA ILE A 190 -14.56 -9.37 -3.71
C ILE A 190 -14.78 -10.79 -4.25
N GLU A 191 -15.67 -10.96 -5.24
CA GLU A 191 -15.90 -12.25 -5.91
C GLU A 191 -14.60 -12.78 -6.55
N ILE A 192 -13.82 -11.91 -7.21
CA ILE A 192 -12.51 -12.28 -7.77
C ILE A 192 -11.51 -12.60 -6.67
N LEU A 193 -11.40 -11.79 -5.62
CA LEU A 193 -10.48 -12.05 -4.50
C LEU A 193 -10.76 -13.43 -3.87
N HIS A 194 -12.03 -13.76 -3.63
CA HIS A 194 -12.46 -15.07 -3.14
C HIS A 194 -12.11 -16.21 -4.10
N LYS A 195 -12.29 -16.01 -5.42
CA LYS A 195 -11.94 -16.98 -6.46
C LYS A 195 -10.46 -17.36 -6.42
N TYR A 196 -9.57 -16.39 -6.14
CA TYR A 196 -8.13 -16.62 -6.05
C TYR A 196 -7.60 -16.96 -4.65
N GLY A 197 -8.51 -17.17 -3.69
CA GLY A 197 -8.17 -17.69 -2.36
C GLY A 197 -7.96 -16.64 -1.27
N TYR A 198 -8.12 -15.35 -1.56
CA TYR A 198 -8.04 -14.27 -0.56
C TYR A 198 -9.38 -14.11 0.15
N LYS A 199 -9.57 -14.76 1.30
CA LYS A 199 -10.88 -14.89 1.97
C LYS A 199 -10.88 -14.43 3.42
N SER A 200 -9.71 -14.26 4.04
CA SER A 200 -9.55 -14.15 5.49
C SER A 200 -8.40 -13.21 5.88
N LYS A 201 -8.26 -12.91 7.17
CA LYS A 201 -7.20 -12.00 7.66
C LYS A 201 -5.81 -12.65 7.68
N GLU A 202 -5.77 -13.97 7.56
CA GLU A 202 -4.58 -14.80 7.48
C GLU A 202 -3.95 -14.75 6.08
N ASP A 203 -4.75 -14.43 5.06
CA ASP A 203 -4.28 -14.28 3.68
C ASP A 203 -3.40 -13.03 3.53
N LYS A 204 -2.44 -13.07 2.60
CA LYS A 204 -1.54 -11.95 2.29
C LYS A 204 -2.24 -10.87 1.45
N ILE A 205 -3.24 -10.24 2.06
CA ILE A 205 -4.07 -9.19 1.44
C ILE A 205 -4.42 -8.07 2.43
N TYR A 206 -4.46 -6.84 1.92
CA TYR A 206 -5.21 -5.73 2.50
C TYR A 206 -6.10 -5.14 1.41
N LEU A 207 -7.40 -5.03 1.66
CA LEU A 207 -8.31 -4.33 0.75
C LEU A 207 -8.54 -2.92 1.29
N GLN A 208 -8.25 -1.90 0.48
CA GLN A 208 -8.36 -0.49 0.88
C GLN A 208 -9.39 0.29 0.09
N ILE A 209 -9.90 1.36 0.71
CA ILE A 209 -10.96 2.18 0.14
C ILE A 209 -11.02 3.55 0.82
N PHE A 210 -11.33 4.59 0.05
CA PHE A 210 -11.55 5.97 0.53
C PHE A 210 -12.98 6.24 1.02
N ASP A 211 -13.93 5.44 0.56
CA ASP A 211 -15.37 5.60 0.83
C ASP A 211 -15.75 4.89 2.13
N PHE A 212 -16.10 5.65 3.17
CA PHE A 212 -16.37 5.09 4.49
C PHE A 212 -17.67 4.29 4.54
N ASP A 213 -18.70 4.73 3.83
CA ASP A 213 -19.97 4.01 3.76
C ASP A 213 -19.81 2.71 2.97
N GLU A 214 -19.01 2.72 1.89
CA GLU A 214 -18.69 1.49 1.19
C GLU A 214 -17.82 0.55 2.04
N LEU A 215 -16.91 1.06 2.86
CA LEU A 215 -16.14 0.23 3.81
C LEU A 215 -17.06 -0.51 4.79
N LYS A 216 -18.08 0.17 5.33
CA LYS A 216 -19.11 -0.46 6.19
C LYS A 216 -19.87 -1.53 5.42
N ARG A 217 -20.35 -1.20 4.22
CA ARG A 217 -21.06 -2.14 3.33
C ARG A 217 -20.23 -3.39 3.03
N ILE A 218 -18.95 -3.23 2.70
CA ILE A 218 -18.04 -4.35 2.42
C ILE A 218 -17.96 -5.29 3.61
N ARG A 219 -17.90 -4.74 4.82
CA ARG A 219 -17.81 -5.54 6.05
C ARG A 219 -19.14 -6.20 6.42
N GLU A 220 -20.25 -5.45 6.38
CA GLU A 220 -21.54 -5.87 6.95
C GLU A 220 -22.45 -6.57 5.95
N GLU A 221 -22.48 -6.11 4.69
CA GLU A 221 -23.40 -6.63 3.67
C GLU A 221 -22.72 -7.61 2.71
N LEU A 222 -21.49 -7.31 2.27
CA LEU A 222 -20.73 -8.20 1.37
C LEU A 222 -19.94 -9.27 2.14
N ASP A 223 -19.99 -9.25 3.47
CA ASP A 223 -19.41 -10.22 4.39
C ASP A 223 -17.91 -10.48 4.16
N TYR A 224 -17.16 -9.49 3.69
CA TYR A 224 -15.72 -9.66 3.47
C TYR A 224 -15.00 -9.87 4.81
N LYS A 225 -14.25 -10.97 4.93
CA LYS A 225 -13.54 -11.34 6.17
C LYS A 225 -12.05 -11.02 6.15
N GLY A 226 -11.50 -10.58 5.03
CA GLY A 226 -10.10 -10.15 4.93
C GLY A 226 -9.82 -8.86 5.69
N LYS A 227 -8.55 -8.44 5.68
CA LYS A 227 -8.13 -7.15 6.26
C LYS A 227 -8.67 -5.99 5.42
N LEU A 228 -9.29 -5.02 6.08
CA LEU A 228 -9.77 -3.77 5.47
C LEU A 228 -8.96 -2.57 5.95
N VAL A 229 -8.76 -1.59 5.07
CA VAL A 229 -8.04 -0.35 5.39
C VAL A 229 -8.82 0.85 4.90
N MET A 230 -9.06 1.80 5.80
CA MET A 230 -9.67 3.09 5.47
C MET A 230 -8.58 4.06 5.00
N LEU A 231 -8.62 4.46 3.73
CA LEU A 231 -7.78 5.54 3.22
C LEU A 231 -8.33 6.89 3.65
N ILE A 232 -7.44 7.84 3.98
CA ILE A 232 -7.82 9.16 4.46
C ILE A 232 -7.31 10.22 3.48
N GLY A 233 -8.23 10.78 2.69
CA GLY A 233 -7.96 11.88 1.75
C GLY A 233 -8.15 13.25 2.40
N GLU A 234 -8.23 14.29 1.57
CA GLU A 234 -8.76 15.59 1.96
C GLU A 234 -10.14 15.81 1.33
N ASN A 235 -11.00 16.59 2.00
CA ASN A 235 -12.39 16.79 1.56
C ASN A 235 -12.50 17.47 0.19
N ASP A 236 -11.49 18.25 -0.21
CA ASP A 236 -11.44 18.94 -1.50
C ASP A 236 -10.94 18.05 -2.65
N TRP A 237 -10.50 16.81 -2.38
CA TRP A 237 -10.08 15.87 -3.43
C TRP A 237 -11.25 15.18 -4.14
N ASP A 238 -12.46 15.22 -3.57
CA ASP A 238 -13.66 14.58 -4.14
C ASP A 238 -13.43 13.08 -4.47
N GLU A 239 -12.76 12.37 -3.56
CA GLU A 239 -12.49 10.93 -3.70
C GLU A 239 -13.73 10.08 -3.42
N ALA A 240 -14.52 10.48 -2.43
CA ALA A 240 -15.72 9.80 -1.97
C ALA A 240 -16.61 10.77 -1.20
N PRO A 241 -17.92 10.47 -1.00
CA PRO A 241 -18.79 11.21 -0.10
C PRO A 241 -18.46 10.94 1.39
N THR A 242 -17.20 11.12 1.77
CA THR A 242 -16.65 10.90 3.11
C THR A 242 -16.16 12.24 3.67
N ASP A 243 -16.49 12.54 4.93
CA ASP A 243 -15.86 13.65 5.66
C ASP A 243 -14.57 13.18 6.32
N TYR A 244 -13.43 13.44 5.69
CA TYR A 244 -12.12 13.04 6.19
C TYR A 244 -11.67 13.83 7.42
N GLU A 245 -12.20 15.03 7.68
CA GLU A 245 -11.96 15.73 8.95
C GLU A 245 -12.61 14.96 10.10
N TYR A 246 -13.84 14.48 9.89
CA TYR A 246 -14.47 13.56 10.83
C TYR A 246 -13.65 12.28 11.00
N ILE A 247 -13.22 11.63 9.92
CA ILE A 247 -12.41 10.39 10.00
C ILE A 247 -11.12 10.59 10.81
N LYS A 248 -10.47 11.77 10.72
CA LYS A 248 -9.26 12.11 11.48
C LYS A 248 -9.50 12.41 12.97
N SER A 249 -10.75 12.62 13.40
CA SER A 249 -11.12 12.88 14.79
C SER A 249 -11.03 11.63 15.69
N GLU A 250 -11.05 11.81 17.02
CA GLU A 250 -11.08 10.67 17.96
C GLU A 250 -12.36 9.83 17.78
N GLU A 251 -13.50 10.48 17.59
CA GLU A 251 -14.78 9.82 17.35
C GLU A 251 -14.78 9.05 16.02
N GLY A 252 -14.26 9.67 14.95
CA GLY A 252 -14.18 9.05 13.63
C GLY A 252 -13.25 7.84 13.61
N ILE A 253 -12.06 7.94 14.19
CA ILE A 253 -11.15 6.78 14.31
C ILE A 253 -11.79 5.65 15.14
N ALA A 254 -12.49 5.97 16.22
CA ALA A 254 -13.19 4.97 17.01
C ALA A 254 -14.32 4.28 16.24
N GLU A 255 -15.01 5.01 15.34
CA GLU A 255 -16.02 4.43 14.45
C GLU A 255 -15.39 3.56 13.36
N VAL A 256 -14.35 4.05 12.68
CA VAL A 256 -13.62 3.31 11.64
C VAL A 256 -13.11 1.98 12.17
N ALA A 257 -12.60 1.95 13.40
CA ALA A 257 -12.08 0.73 14.05
C ALA A 257 -13.11 -0.39 14.24
N LYS A 258 -14.42 -0.12 14.10
CA LYS A 258 -15.46 -1.16 14.13
C LYS A 258 -15.45 -2.02 12.86
N TYR A 259 -14.96 -1.48 11.75
CA TYR A 259 -15.08 -2.07 10.42
C TYR A 259 -13.72 -2.34 9.76
N SER A 260 -12.72 -1.50 10.08
CA SER A 260 -11.39 -1.50 9.50
C SER A 260 -10.34 -2.13 10.41
N ASP A 261 -9.33 -2.74 9.79
CA ASP A 261 -8.13 -3.30 10.44
C ASP A 261 -6.95 -2.32 10.41
N GLY A 262 -7.05 -1.26 9.61
CA GLY A 262 -6.02 -0.24 9.47
C GLY A 262 -6.52 1.08 8.92
N ILE A 263 -5.65 2.09 8.94
CA ILE A 263 -5.83 3.33 8.20
C ILE A 263 -4.64 3.59 7.28
N GLY A 264 -4.89 4.19 6.12
CA GLY A 264 -3.86 4.69 5.21
C GLY A 264 -3.99 6.19 5.05
N PRO A 265 -3.35 7.01 5.90
CA PRO A 265 -3.40 8.46 5.79
C PRO A 265 -2.39 9.02 4.79
N TRP A 266 -2.67 10.19 4.24
CA TRP A 266 -1.66 10.94 3.49
C TRP A 266 -0.50 11.37 4.41
N ILE A 267 0.76 11.29 3.96
CA ILE A 267 1.95 11.58 4.79
C ILE A 267 1.87 12.96 5.48
N PRO A 268 1.45 14.05 4.80
CA PRO A 268 1.22 15.35 5.45
C PRO A 268 0.17 15.38 6.57
N GLN A 269 -0.71 14.39 6.67
CA GLN A 269 -1.62 14.22 7.82
C GLN A 269 -0.92 13.54 9.01
N VAL A 270 0.17 12.82 8.76
CA VAL A 270 1.00 12.15 9.77
C VAL A 270 2.11 13.07 10.27
N ILE A 271 2.69 13.89 9.39
CA ILE A 271 3.80 14.79 9.70
C ILE A 271 3.53 16.18 9.11
N ILE A 272 3.37 17.17 9.99
CA ILE A 272 3.18 18.59 9.63
C ILE A 272 4.43 19.34 10.08
N ASP A 273 5.13 19.99 9.15
CA ASP A 273 6.34 20.77 9.41
C ASP A 273 7.39 20.02 10.26
N GLY A 274 7.62 18.75 9.92
CA GLY A 274 8.55 17.86 10.61
C GLY A 274 8.09 17.33 11.98
N LYS A 275 6.85 17.64 12.40
CA LYS A 275 6.27 17.18 13.67
C LYS A 275 5.22 16.09 13.42
N VAL A 276 5.34 15.00 14.17
CA VAL A 276 4.38 13.90 14.15
C VAL A 276 3.06 14.34 14.79
N THR A 277 1.94 14.06 14.12
CA THR A 277 0.59 14.34 14.61
C THR A 277 0.09 13.27 15.58
N GLY A 278 -1.06 13.51 16.24
CA GLY A 278 -1.68 12.52 17.14
C GLY A 278 -2.30 11.31 16.45
N LEU A 279 -2.47 11.36 15.11
CA LEU A 279 -3.28 10.41 14.35
C LEU A 279 -2.81 8.96 14.48
N ILE A 280 -1.50 8.72 14.45
CA ILE A 280 -0.94 7.37 14.56
C ILE A 280 -1.22 6.76 15.94
N SER A 281 -0.97 7.54 17.00
CA SER A 281 -1.23 7.11 18.38
C SER A 281 -2.71 6.80 18.60
N LEU A 282 -3.58 7.61 17.99
CA LEU A 282 -5.02 7.44 18.04
C LEU A 282 -5.47 6.14 17.33
N ALA A 283 -4.98 5.86 16.13
CA ALA A 283 -5.27 4.60 15.44
C ALA A 283 -4.73 3.37 16.20
N HIS A 284 -3.51 3.45 16.74
CA HIS A 284 -2.90 2.37 17.53
C HIS A 284 -3.66 2.08 18.83
N LYS A 285 -4.26 3.09 19.48
CA LYS A 285 -5.15 2.91 20.64
C LYS A 285 -6.33 1.97 20.33
N HIS A 286 -6.77 1.97 19.07
CA HIS A 286 -7.83 1.10 18.54
C HIS A 286 -7.32 -0.17 17.86
N LYS A 287 -6.02 -0.50 17.99
CA LYS A 287 -5.38 -1.69 17.39
C LYS A 287 -5.41 -1.72 15.86
N MET A 288 -5.54 -0.57 15.21
CA MET A 288 -5.45 -0.47 13.75
C MET A 288 -4.00 -0.31 13.32
N GLU A 289 -3.60 -0.99 12.25
CA GLU A 289 -2.31 -0.76 11.57
C GLU A 289 -2.34 0.58 10.82
N VAL A 290 -1.21 1.27 10.69
CA VAL A 290 -1.12 2.54 9.95
C VAL A 290 -0.11 2.49 8.82
N HIS A 291 -0.60 2.64 7.58
CA HIS A 291 0.18 2.55 6.34
C HIS A 291 0.06 3.84 5.52
N PRO A 292 0.80 4.92 5.86
CA PRO A 292 0.70 6.18 5.14
C PRO A 292 1.17 6.11 3.68
N TYR A 293 0.60 6.98 2.85
CA TYR A 293 0.97 7.17 1.45
C TYR A 293 1.30 8.64 1.14
N THR A 294 2.18 8.99 0.19
CA THR A 294 3.10 8.13 -0.55
C THR A 294 4.52 8.67 -0.39
N MET A 295 5.46 7.80 -0.01
CA MET A 295 6.87 8.16 0.08
C MET A 295 7.49 8.22 -1.32
N ARG A 296 7.92 9.42 -1.72
CA ARG A 296 8.52 9.73 -3.03
C ARG A 296 9.84 10.48 -2.84
N ILE A 297 10.92 9.98 -3.43
CA ILE A 297 12.23 10.65 -3.33
C ILE A 297 12.33 11.88 -4.23
N ASP A 298 11.49 11.95 -5.27
CA ASP A 298 11.37 13.03 -6.25
C ASP A 298 10.30 14.07 -5.89
N ALA A 299 9.63 13.91 -4.74
CA ALA A 299 8.61 14.83 -4.23
C ALA A 299 8.65 14.90 -2.68
N LEU A 300 9.84 15.09 -2.12
CA LEU A 300 10.03 15.19 -0.68
C LEU A 300 9.43 16.50 -0.11
N PRO A 301 8.84 16.47 1.10
CA PRO A 301 8.38 17.69 1.76
C PRO A 301 9.55 18.60 2.14
N SER A 302 9.30 19.91 2.18
CA SER A 302 10.34 20.94 2.39
C SER A 302 11.08 20.86 3.73
N TYR A 303 10.50 20.21 4.73
CA TYR A 303 11.08 20.06 6.07
C TYR A 303 12.10 18.91 6.18
N VAL A 304 12.36 18.16 5.09
CA VAL A 304 13.43 17.14 5.04
C VAL A 304 14.37 17.41 3.88
N LYS A 305 15.64 17.00 4.03
CA LYS A 305 16.66 17.16 2.98
C LYS A 305 16.80 15.92 2.09
N ASN A 306 16.41 14.76 2.58
CA ASN A 306 16.59 13.48 1.90
C ASN A 306 15.59 12.44 2.40
N ALA A 307 15.53 11.30 1.71
CA ALA A 307 14.60 10.23 2.01
C ALA A 307 14.76 9.65 3.43
N ASN A 308 16.01 9.50 3.92
CA ASN A 308 16.26 8.91 5.24
C ASN A 308 15.70 9.77 6.38
N GLU A 309 15.72 11.10 6.23
CA GLU A 309 15.12 12.00 7.22
C GLU A 309 13.61 11.80 7.34
N LEU A 310 12.89 11.68 6.20
CA LEU A 310 11.46 11.40 6.21
C LEU A 310 11.17 9.99 6.74
N LEU A 311 11.93 8.98 6.33
CA LEU A 311 11.77 7.61 6.82
C LEU A 311 12.04 7.50 8.32
N ASN A 312 12.99 8.27 8.85
CA ASN A 312 13.21 8.38 10.29
C ASN A 312 12.02 9.03 11.01
N LEU A 313 11.41 10.06 10.45
CA LEU A 313 10.18 10.64 11.01
C LEU A 313 9.03 9.62 11.00
N LEU A 314 8.84 8.89 9.91
CA LEU A 314 7.76 7.89 9.79
C LEU A 314 7.97 6.69 10.72
N PHE A 315 9.11 6.00 10.63
CA PHE A 315 9.30 4.73 11.35
C PHE A 315 9.82 4.89 12.77
N ASN A 316 10.73 5.84 13.02
CA ASN A 316 11.36 5.96 14.34
C ASN A 316 10.64 6.95 15.26
N LYS A 317 10.01 8.00 14.70
CA LYS A 317 9.24 8.97 15.49
C LYS A 317 7.75 8.65 15.51
N ALA A 318 7.11 8.54 14.34
CA ALA A 318 5.67 8.27 14.24
C ALA A 318 5.34 6.80 14.49
N LYS A 319 6.29 5.88 14.26
CA LYS A 319 6.15 4.44 14.48
C LYS A 319 5.06 3.78 13.62
N VAL A 320 4.88 4.25 12.38
CA VAL A 320 3.96 3.64 11.41
C VAL A 320 4.30 2.16 11.17
N ASP A 321 3.30 1.36 10.82
CA ASP A 321 3.43 -0.10 10.67
C ASP A 321 3.86 -0.51 9.25
N GLY A 322 3.85 0.44 8.32
CA GLY A 322 4.30 0.27 6.94
C GLY A 322 4.25 1.59 6.19
N VAL A 323 4.64 1.61 4.92
CA VAL A 323 4.52 2.79 4.07
C VAL A 323 4.30 2.38 2.62
N PHE A 324 3.45 3.14 1.92
CA PHE A 324 3.35 3.11 0.47
C PHE A 324 4.47 3.95 -0.14
N THR A 325 5.21 3.38 -1.09
CA THR A 325 6.32 4.08 -1.75
C THR A 325 6.41 3.74 -3.23
N ASP A 326 6.79 4.75 -4.02
CA ASP A 326 7.12 4.59 -5.43
C ASP A 326 8.52 3.96 -5.64
N PHE A 327 9.34 3.93 -4.58
CA PHE A 327 10.75 3.51 -4.59
C PHE A 327 11.01 2.42 -3.51
N PRO A 328 10.57 1.16 -3.73
CA PRO A 328 10.61 0.11 -2.71
C PRO A 328 12.00 -0.17 -2.12
N ASP A 329 13.04 -0.15 -2.96
CA ASP A 329 14.43 -0.36 -2.59
C ASP A 329 14.97 0.70 -1.63
N VAL A 330 14.58 1.96 -1.78
CA VAL A 330 14.99 3.05 -0.87
C VAL A 330 14.48 2.78 0.54
N VAL A 331 13.21 2.41 0.67
CA VAL A 331 12.60 2.10 1.97
C VAL A 331 13.18 0.82 2.55
N LEU A 332 13.35 -0.23 1.75
CA LEU A 332 13.99 -1.48 2.17
C LEU A 332 15.43 -1.25 2.65
N GLY A 333 16.18 -0.39 1.95
CA GLY A 333 17.54 -0.02 2.31
C GLY A 333 17.63 0.78 3.61
N PHE A 334 16.56 1.47 4.03
CA PHE A 334 16.46 2.11 5.33
C PHE A 334 16.13 1.11 6.43
N ILE A 335 15.10 0.28 6.27
CA ILE A 335 14.63 -0.62 7.35
C ILE A 335 15.54 -1.83 7.61
N ARG A 336 16.44 -2.16 6.66
CA ARG A 336 17.42 -3.25 6.80
C ARG A 336 18.75 -2.81 7.44
N LYS A 337 18.95 -1.50 7.63
CA LYS A 337 20.08 -0.94 8.38
C LYS A 337 19.74 -0.91 9.86
#